data_AF-T0T1Q1-F1
#
_entry.id   AF-T0T1Q1-F1
#
_cell.length_a   1.000
_cell.length_b   1.000
_cell.length_c   1.000
_cell.angle_alpha   90.00
_cell.angle_beta   90.00
_cell.angle_gamma   90.00
#
_symmetry.space_group_name_H-M   'P 1'
#
loop_
_entity.id
_entity.type
_entity.pdbx_description
1 polymer ?
#
loop_
_entity_poly.entity_id
_entity_poly.type
_entity_poly.pdbx_seq_one_letter_code
_entity_poly.pdbx_strand_id
1 'polypeptide(L)'
;MRIKSFIFKFLLLLSLVTNGAFAQDDGDIVKDSLRDISVVAGTGLGGAILGLSTLSFVEEPKEHLDNILVGGSIGIIVGVAIVAWSQATKSKGL
;
A
#
# COMPACT_ATOMS: atom_id res chain seq x y z
N MET A 1 -17.06 24.23 -6.84
CA MET A 1 -17.08 23.31 -8.01
C MET A 1 -15.75 22.59 -8.31
N ARG A 2 -14.60 23.03 -7.77
CA ARG A 2 -13.28 22.44 -8.06
C ARG A 2 -12.97 21.12 -7.32
N ILE A 3 -13.56 20.89 -6.14
CA ILE A 3 -13.29 19.71 -5.31
C ILE A 3 -13.77 18.39 -5.96
N LYS A 4 -14.94 18.39 -6.62
CA LYS A 4 -15.50 17.20 -7.28
C LYS A 4 -14.63 16.74 -8.47
N SER A 5 -14.02 17.70 -9.18
CA SER A 5 -13.08 17.42 -10.26
C SER A 5 -11.75 16.86 -9.74
N PHE A 6 -11.34 17.20 -8.51
CA PHE A 6 -10.11 16.70 -7.90
C PHE A 6 -10.26 15.24 -7.42
N ILE A 7 -11.38 14.92 -6.76
CA ILE A 7 -11.71 13.55 -6.34
C ILE A 7 -11.81 12.62 -7.56
N PHE A 8 -12.43 13.07 -8.64
CA PHE A 8 -12.53 12.30 -9.88
C PHE A 8 -11.14 12.03 -10.50
N LYS A 9 -10.23 13.01 -10.47
CA LYS A 9 -8.84 12.83 -10.95
C LYS A 9 -8.04 11.88 -10.06
N PHE A 10 -8.22 11.94 -8.74
CA PHE A 10 -7.58 11.01 -7.81
C PHE A 10 -8.04 9.56 -8.02
N LEU A 11 -9.35 9.36 -8.22
CA LEU A 11 -9.93 8.04 -8.54
C LEU A 11 -9.41 7.51 -9.89
N LEU A 12 -9.29 8.38 -10.89
CA LEU A 12 -8.80 8.04 -12.22
C LEU A 12 -7.30 7.72 -12.21
N LEU A 13 -6.51 8.38 -11.34
CA LEU A 13 -5.09 8.08 -11.13
C LEU A 13 -4.89 6.72 -10.45
N LEU A 14 -5.73 6.37 -9.48
CA LEU A 14 -5.70 5.06 -8.79
C LEU A 14 -5.94 3.90 -9.76
N SER A 15 -6.71 4.12 -10.81
CA SER A 15 -7.03 3.13 -11.85
C SER A 15 -5.81 2.76 -12.72
N LEU A 16 -4.83 3.66 -12.86
CA LEU A 16 -3.64 3.49 -13.71
C LEU A 16 -2.48 2.75 -13.00
N VAL A 17 -2.54 2.58 -11.68
CA VAL A 17 -1.44 2.02 -10.86
C VAL A 17 -1.50 0.50 -10.71
N THR A 18 -2.55 -0.17 -11.21
CA THR A 18 -2.74 -1.63 -11.01
C THR A 18 -1.85 -2.55 -11.86
N ASN A 19 -0.79 -2.03 -12.47
CA ASN A 19 0.20 -2.86 -13.17
C ASN A 19 1.04 -3.65 -12.17
N GLY A 20 0.61 -4.88 -11.86
CA GLY A 20 1.31 -5.80 -10.98
C GLY A 20 2.62 -6.29 -11.62
N ALA A 21 3.75 -5.81 -11.11
CA ALA A 21 5.05 -6.41 -11.43
C ALA A 21 5.27 -7.62 -10.52
N PHE A 22 5.10 -8.82 -11.06
CA PHE A 22 5.41 -10.06 -10.36
C PHE A 22 6.89 -10.38 -10.54
N ALA A 23 7.67 -10.29 -9.45
CA ALA A 23 9.08 -10.67 -9.47
C ALA A 23 9.23 -12.20 -9.38
N GLN A 24 9.94 -12.81 -10.33
CA GLN A 24 10.21 -14.24 -10.39
C GLN A 24 11.10 -14.69 -9.22
N ASP A 25 10.74 -15.81 -8.60
CA ASP A 25 11.40 -16.39 -7.43
C ASP A 25 12.43 -17.48 -7.80
N ASP A 26 13.52 -17.58 -7.04
CA ASP A 26 14.65 -18.50 -7.23
C ASP A 26 14.74 -19.54 -6.08
N GLY A 27 13.72 -19.65 -5.22
CA GLY A 27 13.59 -20.71 -4.22
C GLY A 27 14.45 -20.55 -2.95
N ASP A 28 15.14 -19.41 -2.79
CA ASP A 28 15.91 -19.09 -1.58
C ASP A 28 15.02 -18.47 -0.51
N ILE A 29 14.85 -19.18 0.62
CA ILE A 29 13.98 -18.80 1.75
C ILE A 29 14.34 -17.43 2.32
N VAL A 30 15.62 -17.08 2.33
CA VAL A 30 16.08 -15.78 2.86
C VAL A 30 15.63 -14.65 1.95
N LYS A 31 15.75 -14.82 0.63
CA LYS A 31 15.28 -13.83 -0.36
C LYS A 31 13.76 -13.71 -0.34
N ASP A 32 13.05 -14.82 -0.16
CA ASP A 32 11.59 -14.82 -0.01
C ASP A 32 11.14 -14.02 1.21
N SER A 33 11.78 -14.25 2.36
CA SER A 33 11.47 -13.51 3.59
C SER A 33 11.77 -12.02 3.46
N LEU A 34 12.89 -11.66 2.81
CA LEU A 34 13.24 -10.27 2.54
C LEU A 34 12.25 -9.61 1.57
N ARG A 35 11.80 -10.35 0.55
CA ARG A 35 10.78 -9.88 -0.38
C ARG A 35 9.47 -9.63 0.35
N ASP A 36 9.00 -10.56 1.17
CA ASP A 36 7.76 -10.40 1.95
C ASP A 36 7.81 -9.18 2.86
N ILE A 37 8.92 -8.99 3.58
CA ILE A 37 9.14 -7.80 4.42
C ILE A 37 9.13 -6.53 3.56
N SER A 38 9.79 -6.54 2.40
CA SER A 38 9.82 -5.37 1.50
C SER A 38 8.43 -5.03 0.95
N VAL A 39 7.59 -6.03 0.71
CA VAL A 39 6.20 -5.85 0.27
C VAL A 39 5.37 -5.22 1.39
N VAL A 40 5.45 -5.74 2.61
CA VAL A 40 4.74 -5.19 3.77
C VAL A 40 5.23 -3.77 4.09
N ALA A 41 6.53 -3.55 4.08
CA ALA A 41 7.11 -2.23 4.32
C ALA A 41 6.74 -1.23 3.22
N GLY A 42 6.81 -1.64 1.96
CA GLY A 42 6.46 -0.79 0.81
C GLY A 42 4.98 -0.40 0.80
N THR A 43 4.09 -1.35 1.06
CA THR A 43 2.64 -1.10 1.16
C THR A 43 2.28 -0.27 2.39
N GLY A 44 2.93 -0.49 3.54
CA GLY A 44 2.80 0.34 4.74
C GLY A 44 3.25 1.79 4.52
N LEU A 45 4.41 2.00 3.90
CA LEU A 45 4.90 3.34 3.55
C LEU A 45 4.00 4.01 2.51
N GLY A 46 3.53 3.28 1.50
CA GLY A 46 2.55 3.77 0.54
C GLY A 46 1.25 4.22 1.22
N GLY A 47 0.73 3.42 2.15
CA GLY A 47 -0.44 3.77 2.96
C GLY A 47 -0.22 5.01 3.84
N ALA A 48 0.95 5.13 4.46
CA ALA A 48 1.30 6.30 5.28
C ALA A 48 1.44 7.57 4.44
N ILE A 49 2.02 7.48 3.23
CA ILE A 49 2.11 8.62 2.28
C ILE A 49 0.70 9.05 1.85
N LEU A 50 -0.19 8.10 1.58
CA LEU A 50 -1.60 8.40 1.30
C LEU A 50 -2.29 9.04 2.50
N GLY A 51 -2.01 8.59 3.73
CA GLY A 51 -2.47 9.23 4.97
C GLY A 51 -1.97 10.68 5.12
N LEU A 52 -0.67 10.90 4.87
CA LEU A 52 -0.04 12.23 4.80
C LEU A 52 -0.70 13.14 3.76
N SER A 53 -1.14 12.59 2.63
CA SER A 53 -1.81 13.38 1.59
C SER A 53 -3.14 14.00 2.07
N THR A 54 -3.77 13.43 3.10
CA THR A 54 -5.00 13.98 3.69
C THR A 54 -4.73 15.11 4.71
N LEU A 55 -3.51 15.17 5.24
CA LEU A 55 -3.09 16.16 6.25
C LEU A 55 -2.81 17.55 5.67
N SER A 56 -2.47 17.64 4.38
CA SER A 56 -2.25 18.92 3.70
C SER A 56 -3.53 19.75 3.50
N PHE A 57 -4.70 19.18 3.83
CA PHE A 57 -6.02 19.79 3.61
C PHE A 57 -6.75 20.16 4.91
N VAL A 58 -6.12 19.96 6.06
CA VAL A 58 -6.64 20.35 7.38
C VAL A 58 -5.88 21.56 7.91
N GLU A 59 -6.61 22.50 8.53
CA GLU A 59 -6.07 23.79 8.99
C GLU A 59 -5.04 23.62 10.11
N GLU A 60 -5.17 22.58 10.96
CA GLU A 60 -4.23 22.25 12.02
C GLU A 60 -3.62 20.84 11.85
N PRO A 61 -2.53 20.71 11.06
CA PRO A 61 -1.91 19.41 10.78
C PRO A 61 -1.34 18.72 12.03
N LYS A 62 -1.23 19.42 13.16
CA LYS A 62 -0.76 18.83 14.43
C LYS A 62 -1.80 17.90 15.07
N GLU A 63 -3.10 18.13 14.86
CA GLU A 63 -4.16 17.32 15.46
C GLU A 63 -4.53 16.08 14.65
N HIS A 64 -4.08 15.98 13.40
CA HIS A 64 -4.52 14.95 12.45
C HIS A 64 -3.41 13.98 12.01
N LEU A 65 -2.35 13.83 12.81
CA LEU A 65 -1.30 12.82 12.58
C LEU A 65 -1.84 11.39 12.63
N ASP A 66 -3.01 11.21 13.23
CA ASP A 66 -3.77 9.96 13.22
C ASP A 66 -4.08 9.47 11.81
N ASN A 67 -4.21 10.36 10.82
CA ASN A 67 -4.44 9.94 9.43
C ASN A 67 -3.23 9.23 8.82
N ILE A 68 -2.01 9.58 9.24
CA ILE A 68 -0.79 8.87 8.85
C ILE A 68 -0.77 7.49 9.48
N LEU A 69 -1.09 7.42 10.78
CA LEU A 69 -1.14 6.18 11.53
C LEU A 69 -2.18 5.22 10.93
N VAL A 70 -3.40 5.72 10.68
CA VAL A 70 -4.48 4.95 10.05
C VAL A 70 -4.10 4.53 8.63
N GLY A 71 -3.57 5.45 7.81
CA GLY A 71 -3.12 5.15 6.45
C GLY A 71 -2.02 4.08 6.40
N GLY A 72 -1.01 4.21 7.26
CA GLY A 72 0.07 3.23 7.39
C GLY A 72 -0.43 1.88 7.91
N SER A 73 -1.35 1.88 8.88
CA SER A 73 -1.97 0.67 9.42
C SER A 73 -2.73 -0.11 8.35
N ILE A 74 -3.57 0.59 7.57
CA ILE A 74 -4.30 0.00 6.45
C ILE A 74 -3.31 -0.53 5.40
N GLY A 75 -2.24 0.21 5.11
CA GLY A 75 -1.17 -0.21 4.20
C GLY A 75 -0.51 -1.51 4.64
N ILE A 76 -0.16 -1.66 5.92
CA ILE A 76 0.44 -2.90 6.47
C ILE A 76 -0.54 -4.06 6.41
N ILE A 77 -1.82 -3.86 6.77
CA ILE A 77 -2.84 -4.92 6.71
C ILE A 77 -2.97 -5.47 5.29
N VAL A 78 -3.05 -4.59 4.29
CA VAL A 78 -3.09 -4.99 2.88
C VAL A 78 -1.81 -5.68 2.45
N GLY A 79 -0.64 -5.18 2.88
CA GLY A 79 0.65 -5.81 2.62
C GLY A 79 0.76 -7.24 3.13
N VAL A 80 0.34 -7.47 4.38
CA VAL A 80 0.34 -8.81 4.99
C VAL A 80 -0.67 -9.72 4.28
N ALA A 81 -1.85 -9.20 3.91
CA ALA A 81 -2.84 -9.98 3.15
C ALA A 81 -2.28 -10.43 1.78
N ILE A 82 -1.54 -9.56 1.09
CA ILE A 82 -0.88 -9.88 -0.18
C ILE A 82 0.19 -10.95 0.02
N VAL A 83 1.05 -10.82 1.04
CA VAL A 83 2.08 -11.82 1.36
C VAL A 83 1.44 -13.18 1.68
N ALA A 84 0.41 -13.19 2.54
CA ALA A 84 -0.30 -14.41 2.90
C ALA A 84 -0.96 -15.08 1.68
N TRP A 85 -1.55 -14.28 0.78
CA TRP A 85 -2.14 -14.79 -0.46
C TRP A 85 -1.08 -15.34 -1.43
N SER A 86 0.07 -14.66 -1.55
CA SER A 86 1.21 -15.11 -2.34
C SER A 86 1.75 -16.45 -1.82
N GLN A 87 1.99 -16.56 -0.50
CA GLN A 87 2.43 -17.80 0.12
C GLN A 87 1.40 -18.93 -0.01
N ALA A 88 0.11 -18.64 0.16
CA ALA A 88 -0.96 -19.62 -0.01
C ALA A 88 -1.10 -20.11 -1.46
N THR A 89 -0.84 -19.24 -2.45
CA THR A 89 -0.88 -19.59 -3.88
C THR A 89 0.36 -20.39 -4.28
N LYS A 90 1.55 -19.98 -3.80
CA LYS A 90 2.80 -20.72 -3.98
C LYS A 90 2.70 -22.15 -3.41
N SER A 91 2.03 -22.31 -2.26
CA SER A 91 1.76 -23.61 -1.64
C SER A 91 0.79 -24.49 -2.45
N LYS A 92 -0.02 -23.93 -3.35
CA LYS A 92 -1.03 -24.68 -4.12
C LYS A 92 -0.53 -25.26 -5.45
N GLY A 93 0.72 -25.04 -5.83
CA GLY A 93 1.34 -25.74 -6.96
C GLY A 93 0.64 -25.52 -8.31
N LEU A 94 0.22 -24.29 -8.60
CA LEU A 94 -0.04 -23.82 -9.97
C LEU A 94 1.16 -23.01 -10.46
#